data_AF-A0A6J7DF36-F1
#
_entry.id   AF-A0A6J7DF36-F1
#
_cell.length_a   1.000
_cell.length_b   1.000
_cell.length_c   1.000
_cell.angle_alpha   90.00
_cell.angle_beta   90.00
_cell.angle_gamma   90.00
#
_symmetry.space_group_name_H-M   'P 1'
#
loop_
_entity.id
_entity.type
_entity.pdbx_description
1 polymer ?
#
loop_
_entity_poly.entity_id
_entity_poly.type
_entity_poly.pdbx_seq_one_letter_code
_entity_poly.pdbx_strand_id
1 'polypeptide(L)'
;MKNGDFAQYWGVGKDSMRLRLTIALVIQIIAILFSLRGWIDALEGGIAVVIVLLLTVAARLVGRVAIPKLTSISLTAATVCSIATVSLLVYAYDPLASDSQFAESPFSSTISGLNIAFRVTAVAVIAGTVFYAIRILDERKKSARS
;
A
#
# COMPACT_ATOMS: atom_id res chain seq x y z
N MET A 1 42.34 24.38 -15.60
CA MET A 1 40.87 24.37 -15.40
C MET A 1 40.51 23.04 -14.76
N LYS A 2 39.86 23.06 -13.58
CA LYS A 2 39.54 21.85 -12.81
C LYS A 2 38.32 21.15 -13.44
N ASN A 3 38.37 19.82 -13.54
CA ASN A 3 37.32 18.95 -14.09
C ASN A 3 36.00 18.90 -13.25
N GLY A 4 35.73 19.92 -12.43
CA GLY A 4 34.58 19.97 -11.52
C GLY A 4 33.37 20.75 -12.04
N ASP A 5 33.56 21.66 -13.02
CA ASP A 5 32.54 22.65 -13.36
C ASP A 5 31.53 22.21 -14.44
N PHE A 6 31.75 21.08 -15.12
CA PHE A 6 30.87 20.65 -16.21
C PHE A 6 29.51 20.10 -15.76
N ALA A 7 29.40 19.60 -14.52
CA ALA A 7 28.14 19.07 -13.99
C ALA A 7 27.14 20.17 -13.62
N GLN A 8 27.62 21.40 -13.38
CA GLN A 8 26.79 22.51 -12.91
C GLN A 8 26.05 23.22 -14.05
N TYR A 9 26.54 23.11 -15.30
CA TYR A 9 25.94 23.77 -16.47
C TYR A 9 24.73 23.04 -17.06
N TRP A 10 24.48 21.78 -16.68
CA TRP A 10 23.47 20.96 -17.35
C TRP A 10 22.15 20.77 -16.62
N GLY A 11 21.91 21.33 -15.42
CA GLY A 11 20.59 21.25 -14.74
C GLY A 11 20.07 19.83 -14.41
N VAL A 12 20.74 18.76 -14.87
CA VAL A 12 20.28 17.37 -14.86
C VAL A 12 20.04 16.85 -13.45
N GLY A 13 20.72 17.40 -12.44
CA GLY A 13 20.56 16.95 -11.05
C GLY A 13 19.20 17.31 -10.43
N LYS A 14 18.73 18.54 -10.62
CA LYS A 14 17.53 19.05 -9.92
C LYS A 14 16.23 18.61 -10.60
N ASP A 15 16.19 18.66 -11.92
CA ASP A 15 15.00 18.29 -12.69
C ASP A 15 14.76 16.78 -12.66
N SER A 16 15.83 15.98 -12.70
CA SER A 16 15.75 14.52 -12.53
C SER A 16 15.22 14.12 -11.14
N MET A 17 15.63 14.83 -10.08
CA MET A 17 15.14 14.55 -8.73
C MET A 17 13.66 14.94 -8.55
N ARG A 18 13.24 16.09 -9.08
CA ARG A 18 11.84 16.53 -9.07
C ARG A 18 10.94 15.59 -9.89
N LEU A 19 11.43 15.12 -11.03
CA LEU A 19 10.74 14.14 -11.88
C LEU A 19 10.55 12.82 -11.14
N ARG A 20 11.61 12.27 -10.51
CA ARG A 20 11.53 11.05 -9.70
C ARG A 20 10.53 11.16 -8.55
N LEU A 21 10.54 12.26 -7.81
CA LEU A 21 9.57 12.49 -6.72
C LEU A 21 8.13 12.62 -7.24
N THR A 22 7.95 13.22 -8.43
CA THR A 22 6.63 13.32 -9.06
C THR A 22 6.12 11.96 -9.52
N ILE A 23 6.97 11.13 -10.13
CA ILE A 23 6.61 9.75 -10.51
C ILE A 23 6.27 8.92 -9.26
N ALA A 24 7.09 9.01 -8.21
CA ALA A 24 6.84 8.32 -6.95
C ALA A 24 5.50 8.74 -6.32
N LEU A 25 5.16 10.03 -6.37
CA LEU A 25 3.88 10.53 -5.91
C LEU A 25 2.72 9.96 -6.72
N VAL A 26 2.82 9.93 -8.05
CA VAL A 26 1.78 9.37 -8.94
C VAL A 26 1.57 7.89 -8.63
N ILE A 27 2.64 7.10 -8.50
CA ILE A 27 2.57 5.69 -8.11
C ILE A 27 1.86 5.55 -6.75
N GLN A 28 2.18 6.43 -5.80
CA GLN A 28 1.57 6.39 -4.48
C GLN A 28 0.08 6.78 -4.49
N ILE A 29 -0.33 7.71 -5.35
CA ILE A 29 -1.74 8.04 -5.56
C ILE A 29 -2.50 6.84 -6.12
N ILE A 30 -1.91 6.13 -7.09
CA ILE A 30 -2.49 4.88 -7.62
C ILE A 30 -2.63 3.85 -6.49
N ALA A 31 -1.63 3.73 -5.61
CA ALA A 31 -1.70 2.85 -4.44
C ALA A 31 -2.86 3.23 -3.49
N ILE A 32 -3.14 4.52 -3.29
CA ILE A 32 -4.28 4.97 -2.49
C ILE A 32 -5.61 4.58 -3.15
N LEU A 33 -5.72 4.70 -4.48
CA LEU A 33 -6.95 4.27 -5.18
C LEU A 33 -7.18 2.76 -5.05
N PHE A 34 -6.12 1.95 -5.12
CA PHE A 34 -6.22 0.51 -4.88
C PHE A 34 -6.53 0.18 -3.42
N SER A 35 -6.00 0.93 -2.45
CA SER A 35 -6.30 0.67 -1.04
C SER A 35 -7.77 0.94 -0.71
N LEU A 36 -8.40 1.91 -1.38
CA LEU A 36 -9.85 2.13 -1.29
C LEU A 36 -10.66 0.96 -1.85
N ARG A 37 -10.21 0.34 -2.94
CA ARG A 37 -10.86 -0.87 -3.48
C ARG A 37 -10.81 -2.02 -2.48
N GLY A 38 -9.71 -2.13 -1.73
CA GLY A 38 -9.56 -3.18 -0.74
C GLY A 38 -10.51 -3.12 0.46
N TRP A 39 -11.31 -2.06 0.58
CA TRP A 39 -12.36 -1.98 1.59
C TRP A 39 -13.61 -2.80 1.26
N ILE A 40 -13.90 -3.02 -0.03
CA ILE A 40 -15.23 -3.49 -0.49
C ILE A 40 -15.48 -4.95 -0.12
N ASP A 41 -14.49 -5.82 -0.35
CA ASP A 41 -14.59 -7.25 -0.13
C ASP A 41 -13.25 -7.78 0.42
N ALA A 42 -13.30 -8.78 1.29
CA ALA A 42 -12.11 -9.41 1.87
C ALA A 42 -11.29 -10.18 0.82
N LEU A 43 -11.96 -10.78 -0.18
CA LEU A 43 -11.27 -11.53 -1.24
C LEU A 43 -10.58 -10.57 -2.23
N GLU A 44 -11.32 -9.61 -2.79
CA GLU A 44 -10.74 -8.57 -3.64
C GLU A 44 -9.72 -7.72 -2.86
N GLY A 45 -9.99 -7.49 -1.57
CA GLY A 45 -9.17 -6.64 -0.74
C GLY A 45 -7.85 -7.25 -0.32
N GLY A 46 -7.76 -8.57 -0.16
CA GLY A 46 -6.48 -9.25 0.00
C GLY A 46 -5.55 -9.04 -1.20
N ILE A 47 -6.10 -9.14 -2.42
CA ILE A 47 -5.34 -8.86 -3.66
C ILE A 47 -4.97 -7.38 -3.73
N ALA A 48 -5.89 -6.48 -3.39
CA ALA A 48 -5.62 -5.05 -3.37
C ALA A 48 -4.48 -4.69 -2.41
N VAL A 49 -4.42 -5.29 -1.21
CA VAL A 49 -3.32 -5.07 -0.25
C VAL A 49 -1.96 -5.47 -0.84
N VAL A 50 -1.88 -6.58 -1.57
CA VAL A 50 -0.65 -7.01 -2.26
C VAL A 50 -0.25 -6.00 -3.34
N ILE A 51 -1.20 -5.53 -4.15
CA ILE A 51 -0.93 -4.51 -5.18
C ILE A 51 -0.44 -3.21 -4.52
N VAL A 52 -1.08 -2.78 -3.43
CA VAL A 52 -0.68 -1.59 -2.66
C VAL A 52 0.74 -1.74 -2.11
N LEU A 53 1.11 -2.94 -1.64
CA LEU A 53 2.46 -3.24 -1.19
C LEU A 53 3.48 -3.08 -2.32
N LEU A 54 3.22 -3.68 -3.48
CA LEU A 54 4.08 -3.58 -4.65
C LEU A 54 4.23 -2.13 -5.14
N LEU A 55 3.13 -1.38 -5.21
CA LEU A 55 3.15 0.03 -5.61
C LEU A 55 3.90 0.90 -4.60
N THR A 56 3.72 0.68 -3.30
CA THR A 56 4.44 1.41 -2.24
C THR A 56 5.94 1.14 -2.31
N VAL A 57 6.34 -0.11 -2.58
CA VAL A 57 7.75 -0.48 -2.79
C VAL A 57 8.29 0.16 -4.08
N ALA A 58 7.53 0.15 -5.18
CA ALA A 58 7.93 0.80 -6.42
C ALA A 58 8.11 2.33 -6.24
N ALA A 59 7.19 2.99 -5.53
CA ALA A 59 7.31 4.40 -5.18
C ALA A 59 8.57 4.69 -4.34
N ARG A 60 8.92 3.79 -3.42
CA ARG A 60 10.19 3.87 -2.67
C ARG A 60 11.41 3.74 -3.58
N LEU A 61 11.42 2.79 -4.51
CA LEU A 61 12.56 2.58 -5.41
C LEU A 61 12.78 3.78 -6.34
N VAL A 62 11.70 4.35 -6.86
CA VAL A 62 11.73 5.51 -7.77
C VAL A 62 12.08 6.80 -7.01
N GLY A 63 11.38 7.08 -5.92
CA GLY A 63 11.52 8.33 -5.16
C GLY A 63 12.69 8.33 -4.18
N ARG A 64 13.23 7.15 -3.83
CA ARG A 64 14.22 6.94 -2.75
C ARG A 64 13.82 7.55 -1.40
N VAL A 65 12.52 7.77 -1.20
CA VAL A 65 11.96 8.30 0.05
C VAL A 65 11.74 7.15 1.02
N ALA A 66 12.33 7.25 2.22
CA ALA A 66 12.16 6.22 3.25
C ALA A 66 10.68 6.05 3.63
N ILE A 67 10.21 4.80 3.62
CA ILE A 67 8.86 4.44 4.05
C ILE A 67 8.74 4.69 5.57
N PRO A 68 7.73 5.43 6.05
CA PRO A 68 7.45 5.61 7.46
C PRO A 68 7.19 4.28 8.18
N LYS A 69 7.63 4.16 9.44
CA LYS A 69 7.40 2.95 10.26
C LYS A 69 5.92 2.60 10.39
N LEU A 70 5.06 3.61 10.54
CA LEU A 70 3.60 3.42 10.60
C LEU A 70 3.07 2.77 9.31
N THR A 71 3.50 3.27 8.14
CA THR A 71 3.12 2.71 6.84
C THR A 71 3.59 1.26 6.71
N SER A 72 4.85 0.95 7.05
CA SER A 72 5.36 -0.42 6.95
C SER A 72 4.63 -1.39 7.90
N ILE A 73 4.39 -0.98 9.15
CA ILE A 73 3.68 -1.82 10.13
C ILE A 73 2.24 -2.07 9.66
N SER A 74 1.54 -1.02 9.19
CA SER A 74 0.17 -1.15 8.69
C SER A 74 0.08 -2.10 7.49
N LEU A 75 1.04 -2.03 6.56
CA LEU A 75 1.09 -2.91 5.40
C LEU A 75 1.39 -4.35 5.79
N THR A 76 2.35 -4.59 6.68
CA THR A 76 2.66 -5.94 7.15
C THR A 76 1.46 -6.55 7.87
N ALA A 77 0.82 -5.81 8.77
CA ALA A 77 -0.36 -6.27 9.49
C ALA A 77 -1.52 -6.61 8.54
N ALA A 78 -1.80 -5.73 7.57
CA ALA A 78 -2.84 -5.99 6.58
C ALA A 78 -2.52 -7.16 5.66
N THR A 79 -1.26 -7.36 5.29
CA THR A 79 -0.83 -8.50 4.47
C THR A 79 -1.04 -9.81 5.23
N VAL A 80 -0.63 -9.87 6.51
CA VAL A 80 -0.84 -11.05 7.37
C VAL A 80 -2.33 -11.33 7.56
N CYS A 81 -3.13 -10.29 7.84
CA CYS A 81 -4.58 -10.43 8.02
C CYS A 81 -5.27 -10.90 6.73
N SER A 82 -4.85 -10.39 5.58
CA SER A 82 -5.35 -10.83 4.27
C SER A 82 -5.02 -12.30 3.98
N ILE A 83 -3.78 -12.72 4.22
CA ILE A 83 -3.36 -14.12 4.02
C ILE A 83 -4.14 -15.04 4.95
N ALA A 84 -4.28 -14.67 6.23
CA ALA A 84 -5.06 -15.44 7.19
C ALA A 84 -6.53 -15.57 6.76
N THR A 85 -7.15 -14.47 6.30
CA THR A 85 -8.54 -14.44 5.83
C THR A 85 -8.76 -15.32 4.60
N VAL A 86 -7.93 -15.16 3.58
CA VAL A 86 -8.01 -15.97 2.36
C VAL A 86 -7.76 -17.45 2.65
N SER A 87 -6.77 -17.77 3.50
CA SER A 87 -6.48 -19.16 3.87
C SER A 87 -7.66 -19.82 4.57
N LEU A 88 -8.27 -19.12 5.54
CA LEU A 88 -9.46 -19.61 6.25
C LEU A 88 -10.66 -19.79 5.33
N LEU A 89 -10.89 -18.83 4.43
CA LEU A 89 -11.94 -18.91 3.42
C LEU A 89 -11.74 -20.13 2.50
N VAL A 90 -10.53 -20.36 2.01
CA VAL A 90 -10.22 -21.51 1.15
C VAL A 90 -10.37 -22.83 1.91
N TYR A 91 -9.93 -22.92 3.16
CA TYR A 91 -10.09 -24.12 3.98
C TYR A 91 -11.55 -24.41 4.34
N ALA A 92 -12.37 -23.37 4.51
CA ALA A 92 -13.79 -23.49 4.84
C ALA A 92 -14.70 -23.57 3.59
N TYR A 93 -14.13 -23.45 2.38
CA TYR A 93 -14.89 -23.45 1.14
C TYR A 93 -15.29 -24.86 0.74
N ASP A 94 -16.54 -25.24 1.02
CA ASP A 94 -17.19 -26.40 0.44
C ASP A 94 -18.04 -25.96 -0.77
N PRO A 95 -17.69 -26.34 -2.02
CA PRO A 95 -18.41 -25.92 -3.23
C PRO A 95 -19.82 -26.50 -3.33
N LEU A 96 -20.22 -27.43 -2.45
CA LEU A 96 -21.54 -28.05 -2.40
C LEU A 96 -22.44 -27.50 -1.29
N ALA A 97 -21.92 -26.63 -0.41
CA ALA A 97 -22.69 -26.08 0.71
C ALA A 97 -23.59 -24.93 0.25
N SER A 98 -24.88 -25.01 0.59
CA SER A 98 -25.84 -23.91 0.41
C SER A 98 -25.55 -22.75 1.36
N ASP A 99 -25.88 -21.50 0.99
CA ASP A 99 -25.65 -20.30 1.82
C ASP A 99 -26.16 -20.44 3.27
N SER A 100 -27.23 -21.21 3.48
CA SER A 100 -27.79 -21.54 4.80
C SER A 100 -26.86 -22.42 5.67
N GLN A 101 -26.05 -23.29 5.07
CA GLN A 101 -25.11 -24.16 5.80
C GLN A 101 -23.82 -23.42 6.19
N PHE A 102 -23.43 -22.38 5.45
CA PHE A 102 -22.31 -21.51 5.83
C PHE A 102 -22.59 -20.72 7.11
N ALA A 103 -23.85 -20.35 7.37
CA ALA A 103 -24.24 -19.65 8.59
C ALA A 103 -24.16 -20.54 9.84
N GLU A 104 -24.38 -21.86 9.70
CA GLU A 104 -24.29 -22.87 10.77
C GLU A 104 -22.87 -23.44 10.95
N SER A 105 -21.93 -23.05 10.09
CA SER A 105 -20.52 -23.47 10.19
C SER A 105 -19.93 -23.09 11.55
N PRO A 106 -19.15 -23.97 12.21
CA PRO A 106 -18.45 -23.65 13.45
C PRO A 106 -17.44 -22.49 13.29
N PHE A 107 -17.13 -22.09 12.05
CA PHE A 107 -16.22 -21.00 11.73
C PHE A 107 -16.92 -19.66 11.44
N SER A 108 -18.26 -19.59 11.43
CA SER A 108 -19.02 -18.38 11.05
C SER A 108 -18.64 -17.15 11.90
N SER A 109 -18.49 -17.34 13.22
CA SER A 109 -18.05 -16.29 14.15
C SER A 109 -16.60 -15.86 13.93
N THR A 110 -15.74 -16.80 13.55
CA THR A 110 -14.32 -16.54 13.25
C THR A 110 -14.16 -15.78 11.93
N ILE A 111 -14.93 -16.14 10.91
CA ILE A 111 -14.96 -15.44 9.60
C ILE A 111 -15.48 -14.01 9.79
N SER A 112 -16.54 -13.82 10.57
CA SER A 112 -17.05 -12.47 10.89
C SER A 112 -16.03 -11.63 11.65
N GLY A 113 -15.35 -12.22 12.65
CA GLY A 113 -14.28 -11.55 13.40
C GLY A 113 -13.09 -11.17 12.51
N LEU A 114 -12.68 -12.06 11.61
CA LEU A 114 -11.62 -11.79 10.64
C LEU A 114 -12.00 -10.68 9.66
N ASN A 115 -13.26 -10.64 9.21
CA ASN A 115 -13.74 -9.58 8.31
C ASN A 115 -13.69 -8.21 8.99
N ILE A 116 -14.04 -8.13 10.28
CA ILE A 116 -13.89 -6.89 11.06
C ILE A 116 -12.41 -6.51 11.20
N ALA A 117 -11.55 -7.46 11.56
CA ALA A 117 -10.10 -7.22 11.65
C ALA A 117 -9.51 -6.76 10.30
N PHE A 118 -10.00 -7.34 9.20
CA PHE A 118 -9.64 -6.97 7.84
C PHE A 118 -10.07 -5.53 7.52
N ARG A 119 -11.30 -5.12 7.84
CA ARG A 119 -11.75 -3.74 7.65
C ARG A 119 -10.92 -2.73 8.44
N VAL A 120 -10.59 -3.05 9.70
CA VAL A 120 -9.73 -2.19 10.54
C VAL A 120 -8.32 -2.07 9.95
N THR A 121 -7.76 -3.18 9.45
CA THR A 121 -6.44 -3.15 8.80
C THR A 121 -6.46 -2.43 7.45
N ALA A 122 -7.55 -2.52 6.68
CA ALA A 122 -7.74 -1.76 5.45
C ALA A 122 -7.72 -0.24 5.72
N VAL A 123 -8.41 0.24 6.77
CA VAL A 123 -8.35 1.64 7.22
C VAL A 123 -6.90 2.04 7.52
N ALA A 124 -6.18 1.19 8.26
CA ALA A 124 -4.79 1.46 8.62
C ALA A 124 -3.88 1.57 7.39
N VAL A 125 -4.09 0.73 6.36
CA VAL A 125 -3.34 0.80 5.09
C VAL A 125 -3.67 2.09 4.32
N ILE A 126 -4.93 2.50 4.27
CA ILE A 126 -5.32 3.77 3.65
C ILE A 126 -4.61 4.93 4.36
N ALA A 127 -4.68 4.98 5.70
CA ALA A 127 -4.00 6.01 6.47
C ALA A 127 -2.47 5.98 6.26
N GLY A 128 -1.86 4.79 6.27
CA GLY A 128 -0.42 4.60 6.04
C GLY A 128 0.03 5.02 4.65
N THR A 129 -0.76 4.73 3.61
CA THR A 129 -0.46 5.09 2.22
C THR A 129 -0.61 6.59 1.96
N VAL A 130 -1.63 7.23 2.55
CA VAL A 130 -1.79 8.69 2.55
C VAL A 130 -0.63 9.36 3.27
N PHE A 131 -0.24 8.86 4.44
CA PHE A 131 0.89 9.40 5.20
C PHE A 131 2.21 9.33 4.41
N TYR A 132 2.42 8.26 3.64
CA TYR A 132 3.59 8.17 2.78
C TYR A 132 3.55 9.16 1.60
N ALA A 133 2.37 9.39 0.99
CA ALA A 133 2.21 10.41 -0.05
C ALA A 133 2.55 11.82 0.47
N ILE A 134 2.10 12.16 1.69
CA ILE A 134 2.44 13.43 2.34
C ILE A 134 3.96 13.57 2.52
N ARG A 135 4.62 12.49 2.96
CA ARG A 135 6.08 12.50 3.10
C ARG A 135 6.81 12.73 1.76
N ILE A 136 6.33 12.14 0.67
CA ILE A 136 6.88 12.38 -0.68
C ILE A 136 6.69 13.86 -1.08
N LEU A 137 5.52 14.45 -0.78
CA LEU A 137 5.24 15.86 -1.03
C LEU A 137 6.18 16.79 -0.24
N ASP A 138 6.46 16.48 1.02
CA ASP A 138 7.38 17.27 1.84
C ASP A 138 8.81 17.23 1.31
N GLU A 139 9.30 16.05 0.90
CA GLU A 139 10.62 15.94 0.25
C GLU A 139 10.68 16.71 -1.08
N ARG A 140 9.58 16.70 -1.85
CA ARG A 140 9.46 17.52 -3.07
C ARG A 140 9.51 19.01 -2.77
N LYS A 141 8.82 19.48 -1.72
CA LYS A 141 8.86 20.90 -1.29
C LYS A 141 10.26 21.30 -0.82
N LYS A 142 10.98 20.45 -0.09
CA LYS A 142 12.36 20.70 0.33
C LYS A 142 13.29 20.85 -0.88
N SER A 143 13.17 19.96 -1.87
CA SER A 143 13.92 20.02 -3.13
C SER A 143 13.59 21.28 -3.98
N ALA A 144 12.44 21.92 -3.75
CA ALA A 144 12.09 23.17 -4.40
C ALA A 144 12.72 24.41 -3.76
N ARG A 145 13.06 24.34 -2.46
CA ARG A 145 13.62 25.45 -1.68
C ARG A 145 15.14 25.48 -1.62
N SER A 146 15.80 24.31 -1.76
CA SER A 146 17.25 24.19 -1.95
C SER A 146 17.62 24.46 -3.41
#